data_AF-A0A821PAR3-F1
#
_entry.id   AF-A0A821PAR3-F1
#
_cell.length_a   1.000
_cell.length_b   1.000
_cell.length_c   1.000
_cell.angle_alpha   90.00
_cell.angle_beta   90.00
_cell.angle_gamma   90.00
#
_symmetry.space_group_name_H-M   'P 1'
#
loop_
_entity.id
_entity.type
_entity.pdbx_description
1 polymer ?
#
loop_
_entity_poly.entity_id
_entity_poly.type
_entity_poly.pdbx_seq_one_letter_code
_entity_poly.pdbx_strand_id
1 'polypeptide(L)' 'CTLSASARTTIEIDSLHEGIDFHTSITRAPLEELCVALFRATLEPVKNALRNARMDKSNIDEILIVGGST' A
#
# COMPACT_ATOMS: atom_id res chain seq x y z
N CYS A 1 -0.59 8.43 5.32
CA CYS A 1 -0.25 9.32 4.18
C CYS A 1 1.22 9.75 4.17
N THR A 2 1.96 9.77 5.28
CA THR A 2 3.35 10.28 5.31
C THR A 2 4.28 9.54 4.35
N LEU A 3 4.33 8.21 4.40
CA LEU A 3 5.13 7.43 3.45
C LEU A 3 4.56 7.43 2.02
N SER A 4 3.28 7.77 1.85
CA SER A 4 2.67 8.01 0.53
C SER A 4 3.23 9.29 -0.12
N ALA A 5 3.51 10.32 0.68
CA ALA A 5 4.04 11.61 0.20
C ALA A 5 5.58 11.72 0.28
N SER A 6 6.22 11.02 1.22
CA SER A 6 7.66 11.11 1.53
C SER A 6 8.33 9.74 1.54
N ALA A 7 9.64 9.69 1.27
CA ALA A 7 10.39 8.43 1.22
C ALA A 7 10.80 7.86 2.59
N ARG A 8 10.68 8.66 3.66
CA ARG A 8 11.08 8.31 5.03
C ARG A 8 10.13 8.96 6.03
N THR A 9 9.92 8.29 7.16
CA THR A 9 9.28 8.86 8.34
C THR A 9 9.95 8.34 9.60
N THR A 10 9.85 9.12 10.68
CA THR A 10 10.19 8.66 12.03
C THR A 10 8.92 8.20 12.71
N ILE A 11 9.03 7.15 13.53
CA ILE A 11 7.98 6.63 14.40
C ILE A 11 8.47 6.82 15.83
N GLU A 12 7.70 7.53 16.62
CA GLU A 12 7.98 7.86 18.02
C GLU A 12 6.72 7.51 18.83
N ILE A 13 6.89 6.73 19.89
CA ILE A 13 5.83 6.32 20.80
C ILE A 13 6.37 6.39 22.23
N ASP A 14 5.76 7.24 23.05
CA ASP A 14 6.12 7.39 24.46
C ASP A 14 5.65 6.17 25.26
N SER A 15 6.50 5.68 26.17
CA SER A 15 6.19 4.59 27.11
C SER A 15 5.53 3.37 26.46
N LEU A 16 6.10 2.89 25.33
CA LEU A 16 5.58 1.75 24.58
C LEU A 16 5.46 0.48 25.44
N HIS A 17 6.45 0.21 26.28
CA HIS A 17 6.43 -0.95 27.18
C HIS A 17 7.22 -0.69 28.46
N GLU A 18 6.61 -0.93 29.63
CA GLU A 18 7.24 -0.74 30.95
C GLU A 18 7.86 0.66 31.16
N GLY A 19 7.27 1.69 30.53
CA GLY A 19 7.78 3.07 30.59
C GLY A 19 8.98 3.33 29.67
N ILE A 20 9.31 2.41 28.76
CA ILE A 20 10.37 2.59 27.76
C ILE A 20 9.78 3.22 26.50
N ASP A 21 10.38 4.33 26.07
CA ASP A 21 10.02 5.00 24.83
C ASP A 21 10.54 4.24 23.60
N PHE A 22 9.75 4.27 22.53
CA PHE A 22 10.11 3.67 21.25
C PHE A 22 10.36 4.74 20.21
N HIS A 23 11.56 4.72 19.64
CA HIS A 23 11.94 5.56 18.52
C HIS A 23 12.56 4.68 17.43
N THR A 24 12.00 4.76 16.23
CA THR A 24 12.62 4.20 15.02
C THR A 24 12.35 5.06 13.80
N SER A 25 12.99 4.74 12.68
CA SER A 25 12.68 5.36 11.39
C SER A 25 12.49 4.27 10.34
N ILE A 26 11.52 4.48 9.46
CA ILE A 26 11.22 3.58 8.36
C ILE A 26 11.22 4.36 7.04
N THR A 27 11.73 3.73 5.99
CA THR A 27 11.65 4.25 4.63
C THR A 27 10.53 3.55 3.86
N ARG A 28 10.17 4.09 2.69
CA ARG A 28 9.13 3.52 1.85
C ARG A 28 9.48 2.10 1.37
N ALA A 29 10.74 1.84 1.02
CA ALA A 29 11.14 0.56 0.44
C ALA A 29 10.93 -0.66 1.37
N PRO A 30 11.35 -0.66 2.65
CA PRO A 30 11.03 -1.74 3.59
C PRO A 30 9.52 -1.93 3.82
N LEU A 31 8.74 -0.85 3.81
CA LEU A 31 7.27 -0.95 3.90
C LEU A 31 6.69 -1.64 2.66
N GLU A 32 7.15 -1.26 1.47
CA GLU A 32 6.72 -1.87 0.21
C GLU A 32 7.09 -3.35 0.13
N GLU A 33 8.28 -3.72 0.61
CA GLU A 33 8.72 -5.10 0.71
C GLU A 33 7.83 -5.91 1.68
N LEU A 34 7.52 -5.35 2.85
CA LEU A 34 6.63 -5.99 3.83
C LEU A 34 5.22 -6.21 3.26
N CYS A 35 4.74 -5.28 2.44
CA CYS A 35 3.39 -5.32 1.87
C CYS A 35 3.30 -5.93 0.47
N VAL A 36 4.42 -6.40 -0.12
CA VAL A 36 4.47 -6.81 -1.53
C VAL A 36 3.45 -7.90 -1.88
N ALA A 37 3.22 -8.85 -0.98
CA ALA A 37 2.24 -9.92 -1.18
C ALA A 37 0.81 -9.37 -1.22
N LEU A 38 0.49 -8.41 -0.36
CA LEU A 38 -0.82 -7.76 -0.31
C LEU A 38 -1.06 -6.91 -1.56
N PHE A 39 -0.05 -6.15 -2.00
CA PHE A 39 -0.15 -5.37 -3.23
C PHE A 39 -0.33 -6.24 -4.47
N ARG A 40 0.31 -7.41 -4.53
CA ARG A 40 0.08 -8.37 -5.62
C ARG A 40 -1.30 -9.00 -5.58
N ALA A 41 -1.84 -9.24 -4.37
CA ALA A 41 -3.18 -9.80 -4.21
C ALA A 41 -4.29 -8.88 -4.75
N THR A 42 -4.06 -7.55 -4.81
CA THR A 42 -5.03 -6.61 -5.40
C THR A 42 -5.23 -6.79 -6.90
N LEU A 43 -4.28 -7.44 -7.60
CA LEU A 43 -4.40 -7.72 -9.04
C LEU A 43 -5.41 -8.82 -9.34
N GLU A 44 -5.67 -9.73 -8.40
CA GLU A 44 -6.57 -10.86 -8.65
C GLU A 44 -8.03 -10.41 -8.83
N PRO A 45 -8.60 -9.55 -7.97
CA PRO A 45 -9.92 -8.94 -8.22
C PRO A 45 -10.02 -8.22 -9.57
N VAL A 46 -8.98 -7.49 -9.98
CA VAL A 46 -8.95 -6.77 -11.26
C VAL A 46 -9.00 -7.76 -12.43
N LYS A 47 -8.19 -8.82 -12.39
CA LYS A 47 -8.22 -9.88 -13.42
C LYS A 47 -9.58 -10.58 -13.47
N ASN A 48 -10.18 -10.85 -12.31
CA ASN A 48 -11.50 -11.48 -12.23
C ASN A 48 -12.57 -10.60 -12.84
N ALA A 49 -12.55 -9.30 -12.54
CA ALA A 49 -13.46 -8.32 -13.11
C ALA A 49 -13.37 -8.26 -14.65
N LEU A 50 -12.14 -8.22 -15.19
CA LEU A 50 -11.92 -8.23 -16.65
C LEU A 50 -12.41 -9.52 -17.32
N ARG A 51 -12.16 -10.68 -16.70
CA ARG A 51 -12.67 -11.97 -17.20
C ARG A 51 -14.20 -12.01 -17.22
N ASN A 52 -14.84 -11.51 -16.15
CA ASN A 52 -16.30 -11.44 -16.06
C ASN A 52 -16.89 -10.49 -17.10
N ALA A 53 -16.19 -9.39 -17.39
CA ALA A 53 -16.56 -8.43 -18.43
C ALA A 53 -16.21 -8.90 -19.85
N ARG A 54 -15.49 -10.02 -20.01
CA ARG A 54 -14.95 -10.51 -21.30
C ARG A 54 -14.17 -9.45 -22.05
N MET A 55 -13.36 -8.68 -21.33
CA MET A 55 -12.65 -7.51 -21.84
C MET A 55 -11.15 -7.69 -21.67
N ASP A 56 -10.37 -7.37 -22.69
CA ASP A 56 -8.92 -7.29 -22.59
C ASP A 56 -8.50 -5.97 -21.94
N LYS A 57 -7.36 -5.98 -21.23
CA LYS A 57 -6.78 -4.79 -20.60
C LYS A 57 -6.54 -3.62 -21.58
N SER A 58 -6.39 -3.90 -22.87
CA SER A 58 -6.20 -2.91 -23.93
C SER A 58 -7.49 -2.19 -24.32
N ASN A 59 -8.65 -2.69 -23.90
CA ASN A 59 -9.95 -2.08 -24.15
C ASN A 59 -10.42 -1.20 -22.99
N ILE A 60 -9.56 -0.94 -21.99
CA ILE A 60 -9.87 -0.02 -20.90
C ILE A 60 -9.54 1.39 -21.37
N ASP A 61 -10.56 2.23 -21.50
CA ASP A 61 -10.39 3.63 -21.91
C ASP A 61 -9.92 4.53 -20.76
N GLU A 62 -10.44 4.29 -19.55
CA GLU A 62 -10.17 5.11 -18.37
C GLU A 62 -10.03 4.26 -17.11
N ILE A 63 -9.16 4.70 -16.19
CA ILE A 63 -8.96 4.10 -14.87
C ILE A 63 -9.30 5.16 -13.82
N LEU A 64 -10.43 5.00 -13.15
CA LEU A 64 -10.78 5.80 -11.99
C LEU A 64 -10.24 5.13 -10.72
N ILE A 65 -9.38 5.85 -10.00
CA ILE A 65 -8.78 5.40 -8.76
C ILE A 65 -9.59 5.97 -7.59
N VAL A 66 -10.20 5.11 -6.77
CA VAL A 66 -11.00 5.50 -5.61
C VAL A 66 -10.50 4.82 -4.33
N GLY A 67 -10.36 5.61 -3.27
CA GLY A 67 -9.90 5.16 -1.95
C GLY A 67 -8.66 5.90 -1.48
N GLY A 68 -8.43 5.94 -0.16
CA GLY A 68 -7.26 6.59 0.42
C GLY A 68 -5.97 5.76 0.35
N SER A 69 -6.09 4.47 0.01
CA SER A 69 -4.99 3.51 -0.07
C SER A 69 -4.52 3.25 -1.50
N THR A 70 -5.13 3.93 -2.47
CA THR A 70 -4.92 3.75 -3.90
C THR A 70 -4.12 4.89 -4.51
#